data_AF-A0A3M1F8H5-F1
#
_entry.id   AF-A0A3M1F8H5-F1
#
_cell.length_a   1.000
_cell.length_b   1.000
_cell.length_c   1.000
_cell.angle_alpha   90.00
_cell.angle_beta   90.00
_cell.angle_gamma   90.00
#
_symmetry.space_group_name_H-M   'P 1'
#
loop_
_entity.id
_entity.type
_entity.pdbx_description
1 polymer ?
#
loop_
_entity_poly.entity_id
_entity_poly.type
_entity_poly.pdbx_seq_one_letter_code
_entity_poly.pdbx_strand_id
1 'polypeptide(L)'
;WQMKDNFEWIGTLYRKGVEVLAADDARVVEVSIPDTMQVGEAYPVRVTMENVGGLSWNRAEGYALGAVGDSDPFAPARISLPGAEPVGYGERVTFSWTMRAPDTPGEYLTDWRMVREMVHWFGEKVERRVTVHRPPPKIVAAVSRRNHAGLGDLDIDLLGDEPTECRLGGPSEVIVSFDRPISLRSGEEISLSQGSLVAATAMGDTLTLRLEEIADHSLLEIAFPGVVDAADPTLPVGDTLCVPVLAGDVDGDLRVTPADLRRVGRSRREGLDPENFRADLFPDGEIDLIDVNAVVVNLHATVPSCPD
;
A
#
# COMPACT_ATOMS: atom_id res chain seq x y z
N TRP A 1 32.77 -55.61 19.98
CA TRP A 1 32.05 -56.53 20.88
C TRP A 1 32.94 -57.72 21.21
N GLN A 2 32.97 -58.14 22.48
CA GLN A 2 33.65 -59.34 22.97
C GLN A 2 32.80 -59.91 24.10
N MET A 3 32.79 -61.22 24.29
CA MET A 3 32.05 -61.82 25.40
C MET A 3 32.86 -61.65 26.70
N LYS A 4 32.15 -61.49 27.81
CA LYS A 4 32.74 -61.46 29.15
C LYS A 4 32.01 -62.48 30.00
N ASP A 5 32.75 -63.30 30.72
CA ASP A 5 32.18 -64.05 31.83
C ASP A 5 32.32 -63.24 33.15
N ASN A 6 32.05 -63.88 34.28
CA ASN A 6 32.07 -63.22 35.58
C ASN A 6 33.48 -62.82 36.06
N PHE A 7 34.54 -63.22 35.36
CA PHE A 7 35.93 -63.03 35.79
C PHE A 7 36.83 -62.48 34.67
N GLU A 8 36.61 -62.84 33.39
CA GLU A 8 37.45 -62.42 32.27
C GLU A 8 36.73 -62.24 30.92
N TRP A 9 37.37 -61.52 30.00
CA TRP A 9 36.90 -61.35 28.63
C TRP A 9 37.32 -62.56 27.80
N ILE A 10 36.35 -63.23 27.18
CA ILE A 10 36.52 -64.48 26.44
C ILE A 10 36.22 -64.30 24.95
N GLY A 11 36.98 -65.03 24.12
CA GLY A 11 36.85 -65.03 22.66
C GLY A 11 37.59 -63.89 21.96
N THR A 12 37.55 -63.88 20.62
CA THR A 12 38.22 -62.86 19.79
C THR A 12 37.46 -61.53 19.87
N LEU A 13 38.16 -60.44 20.18
CA LEU A 13 37.59 -59.10 20.15
C LEU A 13 37.15 -58.75 18.72
N TYR A 14 35.84 -58.68 18.49
CA TYR A 14 35.30 -58.21 17.23
C TYR A 14 35.27 -56.68 17.22
N ARG A 15 36.11 -56.05 16.40
CA ARG A 15 36.03 -54.62 16.09
C ARG A 15 35.44 -54.49 14.69
N LYS A 16 34.26 -53.87 14.59
CA LYS A 16 33.79 -53.33 13.32
C LYS A 16 34.19 -51.87 13.30
N GLY A 17 35.09 -51.49 12.40
CA GLY A 17 35.25 -50.08 12.05
C GLY A 17 33.94 -49.61 11.47
N VAL A 18 33.29 -48.66 12.14
CA VAL A 18 32.21 -47.89 11.53
C VAL A 18 32.90 -46.66 10.98
N GLU A 19 33.05 -46.61 9.66
CA GLU A 19 33.46 -45.39 8.99
C GLU A 19 32.20 -44.51 8.94
N VAL A 20 32.08 -43.57 9.88
CA VAL A 20 31.10 -42.50 9.76
C VAL A 20 31.67 -41.57 8.72
N LEU A 21 31.28 -41.77 7.46
CA LEU A 21 31.62 -40.82 6.40
C LEU A 21 30.99 -39.49 6.79
N ALA A 22 31.84 -38.51 7.08
CA ALA A 22 31.38 -37.16 7.34
C ALA A 22 30.76 -36.63 6.04
N ALA A 23 29.44 -36.48 6.04
CA ALA A 23 28.66 -35.97 4.92
C ALA A 23 28.04 -34.63 5.29
N ASP A 24 27.85 -33.79 4.29
CA ASP A 24 27.05 -32.57 4.39
C ASP A 24 25.56 -32.95 4.43
N ASP A 25 24.84 -32.50 5.46
CA ASP A 25 23.39 -32.69 5.54
C ASP A 25 22.74 -31.58 6.37
N ALA A 26 21.56 -31.15 5.97
CA ALA A 26 20.84 -30.03 6.59
C ALA A 26 19.35 -30.31 6.68
N ARG A 27 18.73 -29.84 7.75
CA ARG A 27 17.28 -29.91 7.97
C ARG A 27 16.69 -28.51 8.09
N VAL A 28 15.55 -28.26 7.46
CA VAL A 28 14.82 -26.99 7.59
C VAL A 28 14.15 -26.95 8.96
N VAL A 29 14.31 -25.84 9.67
CA VAL A 29 13.70 -25.61 11.00
C VAL A 29 12.59 -24.58 10.93
N GLU A 30 12.82 -23.48 10.21
CA GLU A 30 11.89 -22.35 10.13
C GLU A 30 12.00 -21.67 8.76
N VAL A 31 10.87 -21.20 8.24
CA VAL A 31 10.78 -20.43 6.99
C VAL A 31 9.78 -19.30 7.21
N SER A 32 10.17 -18.05 6.92
CA SER A 32 9.30 -16.88 7.02
C SER A 32 8.92 -16.28 5.66
N ILE A 33 9.20 -16.98 4.57
CA ILE A 33 8.85 -16.53 3.21
C ILE A 33 7.31 -16.44 3.12
N PRO A 34 6.75 -15.27 2.74
CA PRO A 34 5.30 -15.08 2.70
C PRO A 34 4.67 -15.79 1.49
N ASP A 35 3.38 -16.14 1.61
CA ASP A 35 2.63 -16.73 0.49
C ASP A 35 2.18 -15.66 -0.54
N THR A 36 2.15 -14.39 -0.16
CA THR A 36 1.79 -13.27 -1.03
C THR A 36 2.73 -12.08 -0.88
N MET A 37 2.95 -11.36 -1.97
CA MET A 37 3.72 -10.11 -2.01
C MET A 37 3.04 -9.11 -2.95
N GLN A 38 3.23 -7.82 -2.70
CA GLN A 38 2.82 -6.76 -3.62
C GLN A 38 3.93 -6.50 -4.64
N VAL A 39 3.55 -6.22 -5.89
CA VAL A 39 4.51 -5.94 -6.98
C VAL A 39 5.56 -4.89 -6.57
N GLY A 40 6.83 -5.16 -6.87
CA GLY A 40 7.94 -4.22 -6.63
C GLY A 40 8.37 -4.02 -5.17
N GLU A 41 7.56 -4.46 -4.20
CA GLU A 41 7.81 -4.33 -2.77
C GLU A 41 8.89 -5.30 -2.26
N ALA A 42 9.54 -4.91 -1.16
CA ALA A 42 10.65 -5.63 -0.57
C ALA A 42 10.27 -6.22 0.80
N TYR A 43 10.55 -7.52 1.00
CA TYR A 43 10.16 -8.26 2.20
C TYR A 43 11.39 -8.87 2.86
N PRO A 44 11.66 -8.57 4.15
CA PRO A 44 12.68 -9.28 4.91
C PRO A 44 12.18 -10.69 5.20
N VAL A 45 12.97 -11.69 4.83
CA VAL A 45 12.65 -13.10 5.07
C VAL A 45 13.82 -13.79 5.77
N ARG A 46 13.51 -14.93 6.40
CA ARG A 46 14.49 -15.79 7.02
C ARG A 46 14.21 -17.26 6.77
N VAL A 47 15.28 -18.04 6.69
CA VAL A 47 15.27 -19.50 6.71
C VAL A 47 16.28 -19.98 7.74
N THR A 48 15.82 -20.78 8.69
CA THR A 48 16.67 -21.42 9.70
C THR A 48 16.96 -22.85 9.28
N MET A 49 18.24 -23.17 9.15
CA MET A 49 18.75 -24.51 8.85
C MET A 49 19.44 -25.09 10.08
N GLU A 50 19.30 -26.39 10.31
CA GLU A 50 20.04 -27.16 11.31
C GLU A 50 21.02 -28.10 10.63
N ASN A 51 22.27 -28.12 11.09
CA ASN A 51 23.26 -29.07 10.59
C ASN A 51 23.00 -30.45 11.19
N VAL A 52 22.67 -31.41 10.34
CA VAL A 52 22.46 -32.82 10.74
C VAL A 52 23.53 -33.74 10.13
N GLY A 53 24.52 -33.16 9.45
CA GLY A 53 25.66 -33.83 8.85
C GLY A 53 26.87 -33.94 9.78
N GLY A 54 27.84 -34.76 9.37
CA GLY A 54 29.09 -34.97 10.11
C GLY A 54 30.17 -33.89 9.85
N LEU A 55 29.96 -33.04 8.85
CA LEU A 55 30.85 -31.93 8.50
C LEU A 55 30.28 -30.61 9.04
N SER A 56 31.15 -29.76 9.58
CA SER A 56 30.78 -28.43 10.06
C SER A 56 30.82 -27.42 8.91
N TRP A 57 29.87 -26.49 8.85
CA TRP A 57 29.79 -25.53 7.75
C TRP A 57 30.64 -24.29 8.01
N ASN A 58 31.39 -23.85 7.00
CA ASN A 58 32.21 -22.64 7.05
C ASN A 58 32.12 -21.84 5.75
N ARG A 59 31.98 -20.52 5.82
CA ARG A 59 31.88 -19.65 4.63
C ARG A 59 33.14 -19.71 3.78
N ALA A 60 34.32 -19.80 4.39
CA ALA A 60 35.59 -19.91 3.66
C ALA A 60 35.71 -21.23 2.86
N GLU A 61 34.91 -22.24 3.23
CA GLU A 61 34.83 -23.52 2.52
C GLU A 61 33.68 -23.57 1.50
N GLY A 62 33.00 -22.44 1.27
CA GLY A 62 31.96 -22.29 0.25
C GLY A 62 30.56 -22.68 0.70
N TYR A 63 30.28 -22.78 2.00
CA TYR A 63 28.93 -23.08 2.48
C TYR A 63 28.02 -21.84 2.40
N ALA A 64 26.84 -22.02 1.80
CA ALA A 64 25.81 -20.99 1.65
C ALA A 64 24.41 -21.62 1.56
N LEU A 65 23.38 -20.78 1.66
CA LEU A 65 22.03 -21.12 1.18
C LEU A 65 21.92 -20.67 -0.27
N GLY A 66 21.58 -21.57 -1.17
CA GLY A 66 21.51 -21.28 -2.61
C GLY A 66 20.09 -21.40 -3.16
N ALA A 67 19.77 -20.53 -4.11
CA ALA A 67 18.61 -20.67 -4.97
C ALA A 67 18.83 -21.85 -5.92
N VAL A 68 17.91 -22.81 -5.92
CA VAL A 68 18.07 -24.04 -6.69
C VAL A 68 18.07 -23.70 -8.19
N GLY A 69 19.03 -24.28 -8.93
CA GLY A 69 19.23 -23.94 -10.34
C GLY A 69 19.93 -22.59 -10.57
N ASP A 70 20.50 -22.00 -9.51
CA ASP A 70 21.31 -20.77 -9.56
C ASP A 70 20.54 -19.51 -10.01
N SER A 71 19.22 -19.50 -9.81
CA SER A 71 18.36 -18.37 -10.14
C SER A 71 17.15 -18.34 -9.20
N ASP A 72 16.74 -17.15 -8.77
CA ASP A 72 15.51 -16.94 -8.00
C ASP A 72 14.81 -15.66 -8.51
N PRO A 73 13.47 -15.63 -8.61
CA PRO A 73 12.77 -14.45 -9.11
C PRO A 73 12.78 -13.27 -8.13
N PHE A 74 13.14 -13.47 -6.87
CA PHE A 74 13.05 -12.47 -5.81
C PHE A 74 14.39 -12.01 -5.23
N ALA A 75 15.44 -12.83 -5.37
CA ALA A 75 16.69 -12.63 -4.65
C ALA A 75 17.93 -13.10 -5.45
N PRO A 76 19.15 -12.72 -5.02
CA PRO A 76 20.38 -13.28 -5.58
C PRO A 76 20.47 -14.79 -5.37
N ALA A 77 21.23 -15.49 -6.23
CA ALA A 77 21.34 -16.94 -6.21
C ALA A 77 21.98 -17.54 -4.95
N ARG A 78 22.61 -16.72 -4.10
CA ARG A 78 23.33 -17.15 -2.88
C ARG A 78 23.11 -16.19 -1.73
N ILE A 79 22.80 -16.75 -0.58
CA ILE A 79 22.80 -16.06 0.72
C ILE A 79 23.97 -16.63 1.52
N SER A 80 24.96 -15.80 1.81
CA SER A 80 26.15 -16.21 2.56
C SER A 80 25.78 -16.75 3.93
N LEU A 81 26.48 -17.81 4.38
CA LEU A 81 26.37 -18.32 5.75
C LEU A 81 26.56 -17.16 6.74
N PRO A 82 25.62 -16.87 7.65
CA PRO A 82 25.74 -15.77 8.61
C PRO A 82 26.29 -16.24 9.97
N GLY A 83 26.64 -15.28 10.82
CA GLY A 83 26.90 -15.53 12.24
C GLY A 83 28.27 -16.15 12.56
N ALA A 84 28.33 -16.81 13.72
CA ALA A 84 29.54 -17.48 14.21
C ALA A 84 29.74 -18.82 13.50
N GLU A 85 30.99 -19.09 13.13
CA GLU A 85 31.39 -20.29 12.38
C GLU A 85 32.51 -21.03 13.14
N PRO A 86 32.66 -22.35 12.91
CA PRO A 86 31.86 -23.18 12.01
C PRO A 86 30.53 -23.63 12.64
N VAL A 87 29.53 -23.93 11.81
CA VAL A 87 28.23 -24.48 12.27
C VAL A 87 28.34 -25.99 12.36
N GLY A 88 28.48 -26.53 13.57
CA GLY A 88 28.64 -27.95 13.85
C GLY A 88 27.34 -28.74 13.90
N TYR A 89 27.44 -30.05 14.07
CA TYR A 89 26.29 -30.95 14.19
C TYR A 89 25.34 -30.53 15.32
N GLY A 90 24.04 -30.46 15.02
CA GLY A 90 22.97 -30.04 15.92
C GLY A 90 22.83 -28.52 16.08
N GLU A 91 23.78 -27.73 15.56
CA GLU A 91 23.69 -26.28 15.59
C GLU A 91 22.78 -25.75 14.48
N ARG A 92 22.18 -24.59 14.74
CA ARG A 92 21.27 -23.91 13.82
C ARG A 92 21.86 -22.59 13.35
N VAL A 93 21.55 -22.24 12.11
CA VAL A 93 21.90 -20.96 11.52
C VAL A 93 20.69 -20.38 10.81
N THR A 94 20.45 -19.09 11.01
CA THR A 94 19.33 -18.36 10.39
C THR A 94 19.85 -17.45 9.30
N PHE A 95 19.62 -17.83 8.05
CA PHE A 95 19.82 -16.98 6.88
C PHE A 95 18.74 -15.91 6.85
N SER A 96 19.13 -14.65 6.71
CA SER A 96 18.20 -13.52 6.57
C SER A 96 18.58 -12.71 5.34
N TRP A 97 17.60 -12.38 4.51
CA TRP A 97 17.78 -11.56 3.32
C TRP A 97 16.50 -10.82 2.96
N THR A 98 16.58 -9.95 1.97
CA THR A 98 15.42 -9.23 1.43
C THR A 98 15.04 -9.83 0.09
N MET A 99 13.80 -10.26 -0.05
CA MET A 99 13.17 -10.64 -1.32
C MET A 99 12.51 -9.40 -1.92
N ARG A 100 12.76 -9.09 -3.21
CA ARG A 100 12.01 -8.06 -3.95
C ARG A 100 11.01 -8.74 -4.88
N ALA A 101 9.73 -8.42 -4.74
CA ALA A 101 8.71 -8.90 -5.66
C ALA A 101 8.97 -8.40 -7.09
N PRO A 102 8.84 -9.26 -8.11
CA PRO A 102 8.73 -8.82 -9.49
C PRO A 102 7.67 -7.73 -9.69
N ASP A 103 7.87 -6.87 -10.69
CA ASP A 103 6.93 -5.79 -11.01
C ASP A 103 5.68 -6.28 -11.79
N THR A 104 5.69 -7.56 -12.18
CA THR A 104 4.58 -8.23 -12.87
C THR A 104 3.82 -9.12 -11.89
N PRO A 105 2.48 -8.99 -11.78
CA PRO A 105 1.67 -9.93 -11.01
C PRO A 105 1.76 -11.36 -11.55
N GLY A 106 1.66 -12.35 -10.67
CA GLY A 106 1.65 -13.75 -11.05
C GLY A 106 2.04 -14.68 -9.90
N GLU A 107 2.01 -15.98 -10.18
CA GLU A 107 2.60 -16.98 -9.29
C GLU A 107 4.08 -17.18 -9.62
N TYR A 108 4.92 -17.11 -8.60
CA TYR A 108 6.36 -17.33 -8.71
C TYR A 108 6.79 -18.44 -7.76
N LEU A 109 7.73 -19.27 -8.22
CA LEU A 109 8.36 -20.29 -7.40
C LEU A 109 9.68 -19.75 -6.85
N THR A 110 9.90 -19.93 -5.55
CA THR A 110 11.19 -19.73 -4.91
C THR A 110 11.57 -21.02 -4.21
N ASP A 111 12.77 -21.53 -4.47
CA ASP A 111 13.28 -22.72 -3.82
C ASP A 111 14.76 -22.63 -3.44
N TRP A 112 15.04 -23.06 -2.22
CA TRP A 112 16.32 -22.86 -1.56
C TRP A 112 16.84 -24.17 -0.97
N ARG A 113 18.14 -24.38 -1.09
CA ARG A 113 18.81 -25.54 -0.54
C ARG A 113 20.23 -25.18 -0.12
N MET A 114 20.75 -25.86 0.91
CA MET A 114 22.15 -25.68 1.27
C MET A 114 23.07 -26.14 0.14
N VAL A 115 24.14 -25.40 -0.08
CA VAL A 115 25.14 -25.67 -1.11
C VAL A 115 26.53 -25.48 -0.55
N ARG A 116 27.45 -26.36 -0.99
CA ARG A 116 28.88 -26.14 -0.86
C ARG A 116 29.41 -25.82 -2.26
N GLU A 117 29.83 -24.58 -2.45
CA GLU A 117 30.22 -24.04 -3.76
C GLU A 117 31.15 -24.97 -4.51
N MET A 118 30.85 -25.21 -5.78
CA MET A 118 31.61 -26.08 -6.68
C MET A 118 31.73 -27.56 -6.24
N VAL A 119 31.01 -27.98 -5.19
CA VAL A 119 30.98 -29.37 -4.72
C VAL A 119 29.62 -30.02 -4.99
N HIS A 120 28.59 -29.64 -4.22
CA HIS A 120 27.24 -30.22 -4.37
C HIS A 120 26.18 -29.45 -3.56
N TRP A 121 24.92 -29.74 -3.87
CA TRP A 121 23.74 -29.34 -3.11
C TRP A 121 23.39 -30.41 -2.07
N PHE A 122 22.98 -30.03 -0.86
CA PHE A 122 22.72 -30.98 0.22
C PHE A 122 21.55 -30.57 1.14
N GLY A 123 21.09 -31.51 1.97
CA GLY A 123 20.01 -31.28 2.93
C GLY A 123 18.61 -31.14 2.32
N GLU A 124 17.64 -30.81 3.17
CA GLU A 124 16.26 -30.52 2.80
C GLU A 124 16.14 -29.26 1.93
N LYS A 125 15.12 -29.25 1.07
CA LYS A 125 14.79 -28.14 0.19
C LYS A 125 13.63 -27.33 0.78
N VAL A 126 13.77 -26.00 0.82
CA VAL A 126 12.64 -25.08 0.99
C VAL A 126 12.06 -24.80 -0.38
N GLU A 127 10.74 -24.91 -0.53
CA GLU A 127 10.04 -24.54 -1.76
C GLU A 127 8.75 -23.79 -1.38
N ARG A 128 8.51 -22.65 -2.03
CA ARG A 128 7.31 -21.83 -1.84
C ARG A 128 6.80 -21.27 -3.17
N ARG A 129 5.48 -21.36 -3.35
CA ARG A 129 4.76 -20.60 -4.39
C ARG A 129 4.29 -19.31 -3.75
N VAL A 130 4.76 -18.20 -4.30
CA VAL A 130 4.42 -16.86 -3.82
C VAL A 130 3.57 -16.17 -4.88
N THR A 131 2.39 -15.72 -4.49
CA THR A 131 1.50 -14.95 -5.36
C THR A 131 1.87 -13.48 -5.25
N VAL A 132 2.39 -12.93 -6.34
CA VAL A 132 2.65 -11.50 -6.46
C VAL A 132 1.40 -10.85 -7.05
N HIS A 133 0.83 -9.87 -6.34
CA HIS A 133 -0.38 -9.18 -6.77
C HIS A 133 -0.18 -7.67 -6.80
N ARG A 134 -1.03 -7.01 -7.58
CA ARG A 134 -1.15 -5.55 -7.59
C ARG A 134 -2.27 -5.15 -6.62
N PRO A 135 -2.09 -4.14 -5.76
CA PRO A 135 -3.19 -3.62 -4.95
C PRO A 135 -4.15 -2.78 -5.82
N PRO A 136 -5.40 -2.55 -5.38
CA PRO A 136 -6.29 -1.58 -6.03
C PRO A 136 -5.77 -0.14 -5.91
N PRO A 137 -6.06 0.77 -6.87
CA PRO A 137 -5.68 2.17 -6.78
C PRO A 137 -6.31 2.83 -5.55
N LYS A 138 -5.59 3.77 -4.94
CA LYS A 138 -6.04 4.52 -3.76
C LYS A 138 -6.13 6.00 -4.04
N ILE A 139 -7.10 6.67 -3.43
CA ILE A 139 -7.20 8.12 -3.49
C ILE A 139 -6.06 8.73 -2.66
N VAL A 140 -5.32 9.67 -3.26
CA VAL A 140 -4.22 10.39 -2.58
C VAL A 140 -4.43 11.90 -2.50
N ALA A 141 -5.30 12.45 -3.34
CA ALA A 141 -5.75 13.83 -3.26
C ALA A 141 -7.15 13.95 -3.87
N ALA A 142 -7.96 14.89 -3.37
CA ALA A 142 -9.21 15.26 -3.99
C ALA A 142 -9.48 16.74 -3.78
N VAL A 143 -9.94 17.43 -4.81
CA VAL A 143 -10.29 18.85 -4.73
C VAL A 143 -11.67 19.12 -5.32
N SER A 144 -12.39 20.08 -4.76
CA SER A 144 -13.50 20.71 -5.48
C SER A 144 -13.02 22.00 -6.14
N ARG A 145 -13.16 22.06 -7.46
CA ARG A 145 -12.73 23.17 -8.29
C ARG A 145 -13.92 24.03 -8.70
N ARG A 146 -13.78 25.34 -8.54
CA ARG A 146 -14.66 26.34 -9.19
C ARG A 146 -13.82 27.45 -9.78
N ASN A 147 -14.29 28.00 -10.89
CA ASN A 147 -13.75 29.22 -11.45
C ASN A 147 -14.34 30.42 -10.70
N HIS A 148 -13.47 31.28 -10.16
CA HIS A 148 -13.81 32.56 -9.55
C HIS A 148 -13.37 33.64 -10.52
N ALA A 149 -14.32 34.28 -11.20
CA ALA A 149 -14.01 35.10 -12.37
C ALA A 149 -12.83 36.07 -12.11
N GLY A 150 -11.96 36.24 -13.10
CA GLY A 150 -10.76 37.07 -12.97
C GLY A 150 -9.58 36.37 -12.27
N LEU A 151 -9.79 35.57 -11.22
CA LEU A 151 -8.72 34.77 -10.59
C LEU A 151 -8.53 33.39 -11.21
N GLY A 152 -9.57 32.86 -11.85
CA GLY A 152 -9.52 31.55 -12.49
C GLY A 152 -9.93 30.43 -11.55
N ASP A 153 -9.35 29.24 -11.75
CA ASP A 153 -9.76 28.04 -11.02
C ASP A 153 -9.13 28.01 -9.62
N LEU A 154 -9.99 27.85 -8.62
CA LEU A 154 -9.60 27.75 -7.21
C LEU A 154 -10.19 26.49 -6.60
N ASP A 155 -9.35 25.82 -5.83
CA ASP A 155 -9.55 24.47 -5.34
C ASP A 155 -9.75 24.47 -3.83
N ILE A 156 -10.78 23.77 -3.36
CA ILE A 156 -10.93 23.39 -1.95
C ILE A 156 -10.39 21.97 -1.81
N ASP A 157 -9.39 21.76 -0.94
CA ASP A 157 -8.84 20.44 -0.64
C ASP A 157 -9.85 19.63 0.20
N LEU A 158 -10.38 18.56 -0.40
CA LEU A 158 -11.43 17.72 0.16
C LEU A 158 -10.87 16.66 1.11
N LEU A 159 -9.56 16.45 1.15
CA LEU A 159 -8.89 15.55 2.10
C LEU A 159 -8.08 16.33 3.16
N GLY A 160 -8.14 17.66 3.11
CA GLY A 160 -7.44 18.56 4.03
C GLY A 160 -8.23 18.85 5.32
N ASP A 161 -7.75 19.82 6.08
CA ASP A 161 -8.29 20.19 7.40
C ASP A 161 -9.64 20.92 7.32
N GLU A 162 -9.95 21.57 6.20
CA GLU A 162 -11.16 22.38 6.00
C GLU A 162 -11.94 21.93 4.73
N PRO A 163 -12.45 20.68 4.66
CA PRO A 163 -12.88 20.04 3.41
C PRO A 163 -14.26 20.49 2.91
N THR A 164 -14.97 21.36 3.63
CA THR A 164 -16.31 21.80 3.27
C THR A 164 -16.34 22.57 1.95
N GLU A 165 -17.15 22.12 1.00
CA GLU A 165 -17.53 22.92 -0.15
C GLU A 165 -18.49 24.02 0.29
N CYS A 166 -17.94 25.23 0.42
CA CYS A 166 -18.63 26.38 0.97
C CYS A 166 -19.33 27.24 -0.09
N ARG A 167 -19.09 27.02 -1.38
CA ARG A 167 -19.62 27.86 -2.46
C ARG A 167 -21.06 27.46 -2.79
N LEU A 168 -21.86 28.44 -3.18
CA LEU A 168 -23.24 28.25 -3.59
C LEU A 168 -23.35 27.30 -4.79
N GLY A 169 -24.33 26.41 -4.71
CA GLY A 169 -24.56 25.35 -5.69
C GLY A 169 -23.70 24.10 -5.49
N GLY A 170 -22.86 24.07 -4.46
CA GLY A 170 -22.02 22.92 -4.15
C GLY A 170 -20.91 22.68 -5.18
N PRO A 171 -20.29 21.48 -5.16
CA PRO A 171 -19.18 21.19 -6.04
C PRO A 171 -19.67 21.00 -7.48
N SER A 172 -19.11 21.72 -8.45
CA SER A 172 -19.44 21.55 -9.88
C SER A 172 -18.38 20.76 -10.65
N GLU A 173 -17.14 20.82 -10.17
CA GLU A 173 -16.04 19.98 -10.64
C GLU A 173 -15.32 19.39 -9.43
N VAL A 174 -15.13 18.07 -9.44
CA VAL A 174 -14.35 17.35 -8.43
C VAL A 174 -13.23 16.63 -9.15
N ILE A 175 -12.00 16.88 -8.72
CA ILE A 175 -10.81 16.26 -9.31
C ILE A 175 -10.20 15.34 -8.26
N VAL A 176 -10.09 14.06 -8.58
CA VAL A 176 -9.56 13.01 -7.70
C VAL A 176 -8.26 12.50 -8.30
N SER A 177 -7.20 12.49 -7.50
CA SER A 177 -5.89 11.93 -7.88
C SER A 177 -5.68 10.60 -7.18
N PHE A 178 -5.15 9.64 -7.93
CA PHE A 178 -4.87 8.28 -7.46
C PHE A 178 -3.36 8.04 -7.37
N ASP A 179 -2.97 7.04 -6.58
CA ASP A 179 -1.56 6.63 -6.45
C ASP A 179 -0.97 5.95 -7.70
N ARG A 180 -1.77 5.77 -8.75
CA ARG A 180 -1.38 5.16 -10.03
C ARG A 180 -2.39 5.46 -11.14
N PRO A 181 -2.01 5.22 -12.41
CA PRO A 181 -2.91 5.40 -13.53
C PRO A 181 -4.19 4.57 -13.43
N ILE A 182 -5.31 5.19 -13.77
CA ILE A 182 -6.65 4.62 -13.74
C ILE A 182 -7.28 4.53 -15.13
N SER A 183 -8.33 3.72 -15.24
CA SER A 183 -9.20 3.69 -16.40
C SER A 183 -10.66 3.55 -15.98
N LEU A 184 -11.56 3.85 -16.92
CA LEU A 184 -13.00 3.91 -16.73
C LEU A 184 -13.67 2.73 -17.47
N ARG A 185 -14.52 1.96 -16.77
CA ARG A 185 -15.30 0.84 -17.32
C ARG A 185 -16.64 1.32 -17.89
N SER A 186 -16.86 1.20 -19.19
CA SER A 186 -18.11 1.65 -19.85
C SER A 186 -19.42 1.25 -19.11
N GLY A 187 -20.32 2.20 -18.87
CA GLY A 187 -21.70 1.92 -18.44
C GLY A 187 -22.20 2.78 -17.28
N GLU A 188 -21.59 2.66 -16.10
CA GLU A 188 -21.90 3.39 -14.85
C GLU A 188 -20.69 3.29 -13.89
N GLU A 189 -19.79 4.27 -13.94
CA GLU A 189 -18.45 4.16 -13.34
C GLU A 189 -18.34 4.76 -11.94
N ILE A 190 -19.22 5.71 -11.66
CA ILE A 190 -19.22 6.55 -10.47
C ILE A 190 -20.65 6.62 -9.95
N SER A 191 -20.81 6.43 -8.65
CA SER A 191 -22.09 6.54 -7.95
C SER A 191 -22.05 7.76 -7.04
N LEU A 192 -23.12 8.56 -7.05
CA LEU A 192 -23.29 9.71 -6.18
C LEU A 192 -24.44 9.44 -5.21
N SER A 193 -24.31 9.84 -3.94
CA SER A 193 -25.44 9.79 -3.00
C SER A 193 -26.58 10.76 -3.35
N GLN A 194 -26.27 11.80 -4.13
CA GLN A 194 -27.18 12.87 -4.53
C GLN A 194 -26.66 13.61 -5.77
N GLY A 195 -27.53 14.40 -6.39
CA GLY A 195 -27.25 15.13 -7.63
C GLY A 195 -26.95 14.22 -8.82
N SER A 196 -26.32 14.80 -9.83
CA SER A 196 -26.16 14.19 -11.14
C SER A 196 -24.73 14.29 -11.63
N LEU A 197 -24.19 13.19 -12.15
CA LEU A 197 -22.89 13.16 -12.84
C LEU A 197 -23.10 13.56 -14.30
N VAL A 198 -22.54 14.70 -14.69
CA VAL A 198 -22.61 15.23 -16.07
C VAL A 198 -21.56 14.58 -16.95
N ALA A 199 -20.34 14.45 -16.44
CA ALA A 199 -19.22 13.84 -17.16
C ALA A 199 -18.18 13.30 -16.19
N ALA A 200 -17.49 12.25 -16.62
CA ALA A 200 -16.30 11.72 -15.97
C ALA A 200 -15.19 11.59 -17.01
N THR A 201 -13.98 12.04 -16.69
CA THR A 201 -12.83 11.92 -17.59
C THR A 201 -11.61 11.49 -16.80
N ALA A 202 -11.05 10.33 -17.16
CA ALA A 202 -9.81 9.84 -16.61
C ALA A 202 -8.63 10.16 -17.54
N MET A 203 -7.56 10.72 -16.97
CA MET A 203 -6.31 10.98 -17.67
C MET A 203 -5.15 10.65 -16.74
N GLY A 204 -4.36 9.64 -17.11
CA GLY A 204 -3.29 9.14 -16.24
C GLY A 204 -3.87 8.64 -14.92
N ASP A 205 -3.43 9.23 -13.82
CA ASP A 205 -3.85 8.95 -12.43
C ASP A 205 -4.91 9.93 -11.91
N THR A 206 -5.47 10.77 -12.78
CA THR A 206 -6.43 11.82 -12.40
C THR A 206 -7.81 11.54 -12.99
N LEU A 207 -8.85 11.67 -12.17
CA LEU A 207 -10.25 11.63 -12.55
C LEU A 207 -10.89 13.00 -12.33
N THR A 208 -11.38 13.61 -13.41
CA THR A 208 -12.19 14.82 -13.35
C THR A 208 -13.67 14.46 -13.46
N LEU A 209 -14.45 14.83 -12.46
CA LEU A 209 -15.90 14.68 -12.40
C LEU A 209 -16.57 16.04 -12.57
N ARG A 210 -17.56 16.12 -13.45
CA ARG A 210 -18.46 17.27 -13.55
C ARG A 210 -19.80 16.91 -12.94
N LEU A 211 -20.24 17.70 -11.98
CA LEU A 211 -21.39 17.43 -11.14
C LEU A 211 -22.40 18.58 -11.23
N GLU A 212 -23.68 18.24 -11.10
CA GLU A 212 -24.79 19.20 -11.02
C GLU A 212 -25.80 18.74 -9.97
N GLU A 213 -26.68 19.65 -9.54
CA GLU A 213 -27.81 19.37 -8.65
C GLU A 213 -27.42 18.78 -7.27
N ILE A 214 -26.23 19.13 -6.78
CA ILE A 214 -25.79 18.75 -5.43
C ILE A 214 -26.52 19.63 -4.41
N ALA A 215 -27.21 19.01 -3.44
CA ALA A 215 -27.97 19.76 -2.45
C ALA A 215 -27.04 20.43 -1.44
N ASP A 216 -27.42 21.62 -0.98
CA ASP A 216 -26.78 22.26 0.17
C ASP A 216 -27.19 21.55 1.47
N HIS A 217 -26.46 21.82 2.57
CA HIS A 217 -26.67 21.23 3.90
C HIS A 217 -26.66 19.70 3.89
N SER A 218 -25.70 19.13 3.17
CA SER A 218 -25.71 17.72 2.83
C SER A 218 -24.31 17.12 2.80
N LEU A 219 -24.26 15.79 2.84
CA LEU A 219 -23.03 15.03 2.66
C LEU A 219 -23.08 14.34 1.30
N LEU A 220 -22.23 14.77 0.38
CA LEU A 220 -22.07 14.09 -0.91
C LEU A 220 -21.08 12.94 -0.73
N GLU A 221 -21.53 11.73 -0.99
CA GLU A 221 -20.68 10.55 -1.04
C GLU A 221 -20.51 10.13 -2.50
N ILE A 222 -19.27 9.97 -2.93
CA ILE A 222 -18.87 9.56 -4.27
C ILE A 222 -18.17 8.22 -4.15
N ALA A 223 -18.72 7.20 -4.80
CA ALA A 223 -18.10 5.89 -4.93
C ALA A 223 -17.64 5.64 -6.36
N PHE A 224 -16.61 4.82 -6.53
CA PHE A 224 -15.88 4.66 -7.80
C PHE A 224 -15.90 3.22 -8.35
N PRO A 225 -17.05 2.51 -8.39
CA PRO A 225 -17.09 1.08 -8.71
C PRO A 225 -16.61 0.71 -10.13
N GLY A 226 -16.64 1.65 -11.08
CA GLY A 226 -16.10 1.46 -12.43
C GLY A 226 -14.79 2.19 -12.70
N VAL A 227 -14.18 2.82 -11.70
CA VAL A 227 -12.79 3.28 -11.79
C VAL A 227 -11.88 2.13 -11.39
N VAL A 228 -10.95 1.78 -12.26
CA VAL A 228 -10.05 0.62 -12.07
C VAL A 228 -8.61 0.97 -12.35
N ASP A 229 -7.68 0.13 -11.91
CA ASP A 229 -6.28 0.23 -12.32
C ASP A 229 -6.14 0.15 -13.86
N ALA A 230 -5.36 1.05 -14.46
CA ALA A 230 -5.20 1.09 -15.92
C ALA A 230 -4.41 -0.12 -16.47
N ALA A 231 -3.54 -0.72 -15.67
CA ALA A 231 -2.77 -1.91 -16.03
C ALA A 231 -3.50 -3.21 -15.71
N ASP A 232 -4.45 -3.19 -14.77
CA ASP A 232 -5.30 -4.33 -14.40
C ASP A 232 -6.76 -3.91 -14.15
N PRO A 233 -7.62 -3.99 -15.19
CA PRO A 233 -9.02 -3.61 -15.08
C PRO A 233 -9.86 -4.46 -14.13
N THR A 234 -9.31 -5.52 -13.51
CA THR A 234 -10.01 -6.35 -12.51
C THR A 234 -9.96 -5.75 -11.11
N LEU A 235 -9.13 -4.73 -10.88
CA LEU A 235 -8.92 -4.08 -9.59
C LEU A 235 -9.65 -2.73 -9.51
N PRO A 236 -10.90 -2.68 -8.99
CA PRO A 236 -11.63 -1.43 -8.83
C PRO A 236 -11.13 -0.64 -7.63
N VAL A 237 -11.26 0.68 -7.71
CA VAL A 237 -11.10 1.58 -6.58
C VAL A 237 -12.16 1.22 -5.53
N GLY A 238 -11.70 0.87 -4.33
CA GLY A 238 -12.56 0.53 -3.20
C GLY A 238 -12.86 1.70 -2.26
N ASP A 239 -12.10 2.79 -2.38
CA ASP A 239 -12.28 4.00 -1.57
C ASP A 239 -13.57 4.73 -1.96
N THR A 240 -14.12 5.51 -1.03
CA THR A 240 -15.16 6.51 -1.30
C THR A 240 -14.64 7.89 -0.97
N LEU A 241 -15.16 8.92 -1.63
CA LEU A 241 -14.88 10.32 -1.34
C LEU A 241 -16.12 10.95 -0.73
N CYS A 242 -15.95 11.53 0.45
CA CYS A 242 -17.01 12.23 1.16
C CYS A 242 -16.76 13.75 1.11
N VAL A 243 -17.78 14.52 0.77
CA VAL A 243 -17.70 15.97 0.60
C VAL A 243 -18.82 16.64 1.41
N PRO A 244 -18.50 17.33 2.52
CA PRO A 244 -19.46 18.18 3.20
C PRO A 244 -19.82 19.37 2.30
N VAL A 245 -21.11 19.58 2.06
CA VAL A 245 -21.61 20.70 1.27
C VAL A 245 -22.43 21.60 2.19
N LEU A 246 -21.89 22.78 2.47
CA LEU A 246 -22.52 23.73 3.38
C LEU A 246 -22.16 25.16 2.97
N ALA A 247 -23.04 25.79 2.20
CA ALA A 247 -22.77 27.12 1.71
C ALA A 247 -22.67 28.13 2.85
N GLY A 248 -21.57 28.89 2.86
CA GLY A 248 -21.29 29.90 3.90
C GLY A 248 -20.43 29.42 5.08
N ASP A 249 -20.06 28.14 5.15
CA ASP A 249 -19.04 27.62 6.08
C ASP A 249 -17.65 27.85 5.47
N VAL A 250 -17.13 29.07 5.63
CA VAL A 250 -15.93 29.54 4.90
C VAL A 250 -14.62 29.21 5.63
N ASP A 251 -14.71 28.71 6.87
CA ASP A 251 -13.59 28.13 7.60
C ASP A 251 -13.63 26.59 7.66
N GLY A 252 -14.67 25.96 7.10
CA GLY A 252 -14.73 24.51 6.91
C GLY A 252 -14.91 23.73 8.20
N ASP A 253 -15.46 24.34 9.24
CA ASP A 253 -15.66 23.72 10.56
C ASP A 253 -16.97 22.90 10.69
N LEU A 254 -17.66 22.74 9.55
CA LEU A 254 -18.94 22.04 9.35
C LEU A 254 -20.15 22.83 9.88
N ARG A 255 -19.99 24.12 10.21
CA ARG A 255 -21.04 24.98 10.75
C ARG A 255 -20.95 26.38 10.18
N VAL A 256 -22.10 26.98 9.89
CA VAL A 256 -22.16 28.40 9.52
C VAL A 256 -22.41 29.24 10.77
N THR A 257 -21.42 30.04 11.16
CA THR A 257 -21.42 30.79 12.41
C THR A 257 -21.22 32.30 12.18
N PRO A 258 -21.39 33.14 13.22
CA PRO A 258 -20.98 34.53 13.13
C PRO A 258 -19.48 34.74 12.87
N ALA A 259 -18.62 33.71 13.00
CA ALA A 259 -17.21 33.80 12.64
C ALA A 259 -17.04 33.85 11.11
N ASP A 260 -17.75 33.00 10.38
CA ASP A 260 -17.85 32.99 8.92
C ASP A 260 -18.28 34.35 8.39
N LEU A 261 -19.36 34.88 8.96
CA LEU A 261 -19.89 36.19 8.57
C LEU A 261 -18.86 37.31 8.76
N ARG A 262 -18.05 37.25 9.83
CA ARG A 262 -16.97 38.21 10.06
C ARG A 262 -15.80 38.00 9.10
N ARG A 263 -15.52 36.76 8.67
CA ARG A 263 -14.48 36.44 7.69
C ARG A 263 -14.87 37.02 6.33
N VAL A 264 -16.06 36.70 5.81
CA VAL A 264 -16.57 37.27 4.54
C VAL A 264 -16.63 38.79 4.59
N GLY A 265 -17.16 39.36 5.69
CA GLY A 265 -17.24 40.81 5.86
C GLY A 265 -15.89 41.54 5.90
N ARG A 266 -14.80 40.85 6.27
CA ARG A 266 -13.43 41.37 6.22
C ARG A 266 -12.87 41.29 4.81
N SER A 267 -12.95 40.11 4.19
CA SER A 267 -12.42 39.85 2.84
C SER A 267 -13.00 40.80 1.79
N ARG A 268 -14.28 41.19 1.93
CA ARG A 268 -14.93 42.22 1.11
C ARG A 268 -14.17 43.56 1.05
N ARG A 269 -13.39 43.90 2.08
CA ARG A 269 -12.59 45.14 2.13
C ARG A 269 -11.19 44.96 1.57
N GLU A 270 -10.74 43.72 1.45
CA GLU A 270 -9.39 43.33 1.02
C GLU A 270 -9.35 43.02 -0.48
N GLY A 271 -10.50 42.65 -1.06
CA GLY A 271 -10.62 42.21 -2.46
C GLY A 271 -10.29 40.71 -2.58
N LEU A 272 -10.73 40.08 -3.67
CA LEU A 272 -10.54 38.65 -3.87
C LEU A 272 -9.07 38.28 -4.13
N ASP A 273 -8.57 37.28 -3.41
CA ASP A 273 -7.25 36.66 -3.59
C ASP A 273 -7.30 35.14 -3.32
N PRO A 274 -6.23 34.39 -3.64
CA PRO A 274 -6.20 32.93 -3.42
C PRO A 274 -6.24 32.48 -1.95
N GLU A 275 -6.04 33.36 -0.97
CA GLU A 275 -6.10 33.01 0.46
C GLU A 275 -7.51 33.22 1.03
N ASN A 276 -8.30 34.09 0.42
CA ASN A 276 -9.62 34.47 0.89
C ASN A 276 -10.78 34.01 -0.02
N PHE A 277 -10.50 33.29 -1.10
CA PHE A 277 -11.48 32.88 -2.10
C PHE A 277 -12.70 32.13 -1.58
N ARG A 278 -12.59 31.46 -0.42
CA ARG A 278 -13.75 30.82 0.23
C ARG A 278 -14.85 31.83 0.60
N ALA A 279 -14.49 33.11 0.73
CA ALA A 279 -15.44 34.20 0.97
C ALA A 279 -16.17 34.69 -0.28
N ASP A 280 -15.71 34.34 -1.49
CA ASP A 280 -16.46 34.46 -2.73
C ASP A 280 -17.33 33.20 -2.88
N LEU A 281 -18.50 33.25 -2.23
CA LEU A 281 -19.44 32.14 -2.13
C LEU A 281 -20.22 31.98 -3.43
N PHE A 282 -20.46 33.07 -4.16
CA PHE A 282 -20.98 33.06 -5.51
C PHE A 282 -19.84 33.35 -6.49
N PRO A 283 -19.11 32.34 -7.03
CA PRO A 283 -17.78 32.48 -7.66
C PRO A 283 -17.74 33.38 -8.91
N ASP A 284 -17.93 34.67 -8.72
CA ASP A 284 -18.07 35.69 -9.76
C ASP A 284 -16.93 36.70 -9.75
N GLY A 285 -15.96 36.49 -8.86
CA GLY A 285 -14.76 37.31 -8.75
C GLY A 285 -14.88 38.48 -7.78
N GLU A 286 -16.05 38.70 -7.16
CA GLU A 286 -16.30 39.82 -6.25
C GLU A 286 -16.86 39.34 -4.91
N ILE A 287 -16.15 39.67 -3.82
CA ILE A 287 -16.68 39.43 -2.46
C ILE A 287 -17.59 40.60 -2.08
N ASP A 288 -18.90 40.42 -2.13
CA ASP A 288 -19.88 41.51 -2.03
C ASP A 288 -21.04 41.23 -1.04
N LEU A 289 -22.19 41.90 -1.23
CA LEU A 289 -23.35 41.70 -0.35
C LEU A 289 -24.12 40.41 -0.65
N ILE A 290 -23.96 39.83 -1.84
CA ILE A 290 -24.51 38.53 -2.22
C ILE A 290 -23.87 37.44 -1.36
N ASP A 291 -22.54 37.45 -1.20
CA ASP A 291 -21.83 36.49 -0.34
C ASP A 291 -22.21 36.65 1.13
N VAL A 292 -22.24 37.91 1.60
CA VAL A 292 -22.68 38.20 2.98
C VAL A 292 -24.09 37.67 3.21
N ASN A 293 -25.00 37.87 2.26
CA ASN A 293 -26.36 37.38 2.35
C ASN A 293 -26.42 35.84 2.31
N ALA A 294 -25.55 35.17 1.54
CA ALA A 294 -25.45 33.71 1.52
C ALA A 294 -25.09 33.14 2.90
N VAL A 295 -24.10 33.72 3.60
CA VAL A 295 -23.78 33.33 4.98
C VAL A 295 -24.95 33.61 5.93
N VAL A 296 -25.60 34.78 5.80
CA VAL A 296 -26.71 35.17 6.69
C VAL A 296 -27.89 34.21 6.56
N VAL A 297 -28.23 33.79 5.33
CA VAL A 297 -29.34 32.85 5.09
C VAL A 297 -29.04 31.47 5.67
N ASN A 298 -27.78 31.06 5.67
CA ASN A 298 -27.34 29.77 6.20
C ASN A 298 -26.88 29.81 7.66
N LEU A 299 -26.97 30.96 8.35
CA LEU A 299 -26.48 31.09 9.72
C LEU A 299 -27.13 30.04 10.64
N HIS A 300 -26.30 29.36 11.44
CA HIS A 300 -26.65 28.23 12.31
C HIS A 300 -26.92 26.90 11.60
N ALA A 301 -26.77 26.83 10.28
CA ALA A 301 -26.75 25.56 9.56
C ALA A 301 -25.50 24.76 9.92
N THR A 302 -25.62 23.44 9.82
CA THR A 302 -24.55 22.49 10.11
C THR A 302 -24.66 21.31 9.17
N VAL A 303 -23.54 20.68 8.83
CA VAL A 303 -23.49 19.43 8.09
C VAL A 303 -22.81 18.35 8.96
N PRO A 304 -23.21 17.06 8.86
CA PRO A 304 -22.49 15.98 9.54
C PRO A 304 -21.04 15.89 9.07
N SER A 305 -20.16 15.39 9.93
CA SER A 305 -18.81 15.00 9.51
C SER A 305 -18.86 13.77 8.60
N CYS A 306 -17.84 13.65 7.74
CA CYS A 306 -17.63 12.43 6.98
C CYS A 306 -17.44 11.22 7.93
N PRO A 307 -17.90 10.01 7.53
CA PRO A 307 -17.61 8.78 8.28
C PRO A 307 -16.11 8.50 8.34
N ASP A 308 -15.67 7.89 9.45
CA ASP A 308 -14.31 7.36 9.63
C ASP A 308 -14.03 6.13 8.74
#